data_AF-A0A661JGQ7-F1
#
_entry.id   AF-A0A661JGQ7-F1
#
_cell.length_a   1.000
_cell.length_b   1.000
_cell.length_c   1.000
_cell.angle_alpha   90.00
_cell.angle_beta   90.00
_cell.angle_gamma   90.00
#
_symmetry.space_group_name_H-M   'P 1'
#
loop_
_entity.id
_entity.type
_entity.pdbx_description
1 polymer ?
#
loop_
_entity_poly.entity_id
_entity_poly.type
_entity_poly.pdbx_seq_one_letter_code
_entity_poly.pdbx_strand_id
1 'polypeptide(L)'
;MINSEEKCRLKAEGFESGSCMVGYEGERIRLMNPLFDRACQVTLKWEASIPFRLIKSAHLSRPEHYFSIYQSGCNFGCKKCHSWYFTKYASGEWKSPKDIGILARKYAEILTYWEPRERATSFHAHDLCLSWGLCVVEKERSSYCPGC
;
A
#
# COMPACT_ATOMS: atom_id res chain seq x y z
N MET A 1 10.95 19.53 26.23
CA MET A 1 10.00 19.22 25.14
C MET A 1 10.78 18.47 24.07
N ILE A 2 10.49 17.20 23.82
CA ILE A 2 11.18 16.42 22.78
C ILE A 2 10.68 16.93 21.43
N ASN A 3 11.60 17.42 20.61
CA ASN A 3 11.29 18.02 19.31
C ASN A 3 10.63 16.95 18.43
N SER A 4 9.53 17.27 17.72
CA SER A 4 8.82 16.25 16.92
C SER A 4 9.75 15.62 15.88
N GLU A 5 10.75 16.36 15.39
CA GLU A 5 11.74 15.82 14.45
C GLU A 5 12.63 14.70 15.01
N GLU A 6 12.90 14.68 16.32
CA GLU A 6 13.71 13.64 16.99
C GLU A 6 12.94 12.32 17.17
N LYS A 7 11.60 12.35 17.10
CA LYS A 7 10.75 11.15 17.20
C LYS A 7 10.74 10.32 15.92
N CYS A 8 11.22 10.85 14.80
CA CYS A 8 11.27 10.13 13.54
C CYS A 8 12.48 9.19 13.51
N ARG A 9 12.27 7.90 13.81
CA ARG A 9 13.38 6.92 13.81
C ARG A 9 14.08 6.79 12.45
N LEU A 10 13.37 7.07 11.34
CA LEU A 10 14.00 7.16 10.01
C LEU A 10 15.10 8.22 9.96
N LYS A 11 14.89 9.40 10.58
CA LYS A 11 15.94 10.42 10.69
C LYS A 11 17.11 9.94 11.56
N ALA A 12 16.82 9.24 12.65
CA ALA A 12 17.86 8.66 13.51
C ALA A 12 18.70 7.59 12.77
N GLU A 13 18.11 6.89 11.79
CA GLU A 13 18.78 5.94 10.90
C GLU A 13 19.46 6.60 9.68
N GLY A 14 19.40 7.94 9.57
CA GLY A 14 20.04 8.70 8.48
C GLY A 14 19.18 8.91 7.23
N PHE A 15 17.89 8.57 7.27
CA PHE A 15 16.94 8.79 6.17
C PHE A 15 16.13 10.08 6.32
N GLU A 16 15.62 10.58 5.20
CA GLU A 16 14.68 11.71 5.22
C GLU A 16 13.32 11.31 5.81
N SER A 17 12.68 12.21 6.55
CA SER A 17 11.35 11.99 7.13
C SER A 17 10.20 12.04 6.12
N GLY A 18 10.46 12.55 4.91
CA GLY A 18 9.43 12.91 3.94
C GLY A 18 8.66 14.19 4.29
N SER A 19 7.99 14.77 3.29
CA SER A 19 7.23 16.02 3.44
C SER A 19 5.75 15.82 3.77
N CYS A 20 5.23 14.59 3.68
CA CYS A 20 3.80 14.33 3.86
C CYS A 20 3.39 14.40 5.35
N MET A 21 2.40 15.25 5.63
CA MET A 21 1.66 15.26 6.88
C MET A 21 0.49 14.28 6.81
N VAL A 22 0.29 13.51 7.87
CA VAL A 22 -0.69 12.42 7.99
C VAL A 22 -1.57 12.68 9.19
N GLY A 23 -2.89 12.70 8.97
CA GLY A 23 -3.87 12.82 10.05
C GLY A 23 -4.06 11.50 10.78
N TYR A 24 -3.98 11.48 12.11
CA TYR A 24 -3.87 10.21 12.86
C TYR A 24 -4.96 9.91 13.90
N GLU A 25 -5.89 10.83 14.18
CA GLU A 25 -7.01 10.55 15.10
C GLU A 25 -8.21 9.87 14.43
N GLY A 26 -9.19 9.42 15.24
CA GLY A 26 -10.44 8.82 14.78
C GLY A 26 -11.33 9.79 13.99
N GLU A 27 -12.18 9.24 13.13
CA GLU A 27 -12.97 9.96 12.13
C GLU A 27 -13.77 11.15 12.70
N ARG A 28 -14.28 11.01 13.93
CA ARG A 28 -15.09 12.05 14.61
C ARG A 28 -14.28 13.26 15.08
N ILE A 29 -13.01 13.08 15.45
CA ILE A 29 -12.14 14.20 15.89
C ILE A 29 -11.44 14.86 14.68
N ARG A 30 -11.21 14.12 13.59
CA ARG A 30 -10.65 14.64 12.33
C ARG A 30 -11.43 15.83 11.75
N LEU A 31 -12.75 15.87 11.95
CA LEU A 31 -13.62 16.92 11.39
C LEU A 31 -13.65 18.19 12.25
N MET A 32 -13.22 18.13 13.52
CA MET A 32 -13.31 19.25 14.46
C MET A 32 -11.96 19.86 14.83
N ASN A 33 -10.90 19.05 14.95
CA ASN A 33 -9.53 19.49 15.20
C ASN A 33 -8.54 18.41 14.71
N PRO A 34 -8.24 18.36 13.41
CA PRO A 34 -7.39 17.29 12.88
C PRO A 34 -5.95 17.43 13.39
N LEU A 35 -5.48 16.42 14.12
CA LEU A 35 -4.07 16.28 14.46
C LEU A 35 -3.30 15.66 13.30
N PHE A 36 -2.22 16.33 12.91
CA PHE A 36 -1.32 15.89 11.86
C PHE A 36 0.09 15.69 12.41
N ASP A 37 0.76 14.67 11.92
CA ASP A 37 2.20 14.49 12.15
C ASP A 37 2.89 13.93 10.90
N ARG A 38 4.21 13.81 10.92
CA ARG A 38 5.00 13.18 9.86
C ARG A 38 4.63 11.70 9.76
N ALA A 39 4.57 11.18 8.52
CA ALA A 39 4.26 9.77 8.27
C ALA A 39 5.14 8.80 9.10
N CYS A 40 6.44 9.08 9.22
CA CYS A 40 7.36 8.25 10.01
C CYS A 40 7.05 8.16 11.51
N GLN A 41 6.19 9.02 12.06
CA GLN A 41 5.80 9.00 13.47
C GLN A 41 4.48 8.27 13.71
N VAL A 42 3.56 8.35 12.75
CA VAL A 42 2.18 7.88 12.94
C VAL A 42 1.85 6.63 12.13
N THR A 43 2.69 6.24 11.16
CA THR A 43 2.50 5.03 10.35
C THR A 43 3.68 4.07 10.37
N LEU A 44 4.65 4.32 11.26
CA LEU A 44 5.80 3.49 11.53
C LEU A 44 6.05 3.43 13.03
N LYS A 45 6.19 2.23 13.57
CA LYS A 45 6.53 2.00 14.98
C LYS A 45 7.46 0.81 15.12
N TRP A 46 8.05 0.67 16.30
CA TRP A 46 8.79 -0.53 16.67
C TRP A 46 8.23 -1.12 17.96
N GLU A 47 8.11 -2.43 17.97
CA GLU A 47 7.75 -3.21 19.15
C GLU A 47 8.77 -4.33 19.30
N ALA A 48 9.42 -4.42 20.46
CA ALA A 48 10.49 -5.40 20.71
C ALA A 48 11.55 -5.46 19.57
N SER A 49 12.00 -4.29 19.11
CA SER A 49 12.95 -4.11 18.00
C SER A 49 12.45 -4.54 16.61
N ILE A 50 11.20 -4.96 16.45
CA ILE A 50 10.59 -5.30 15.16
C ILE A 50 9.88 -4.06 14.59
N PRO A 51 10.17 -3.64 13.34
CA PRO A 51 9.45 -2.56 12.71
C PRO A 51 8.04 -3.00 12.31
N PHE A 52 7.07 -2.10 12.46
CA PHE A 52 5.71 -2.27 11.96
C PHE A 52 5.33 -1.09 11.09
N ARG A 53 4.65 -1.38 9.97
CA ARG A 53 4.04 -0.38 9.09
C ARG A 53 2.53 -0.48 9.19
N LEU A 54 1.85 0.65 9.15
CA LEU A 54 0.41 0.69 9.04
C LEU A 54 0.01 0.45 7.58
N ILE A 55 -0.63 -0.69 7.31
CA ILE A 55 -1.02 -1.11 5.96
C ILE A 55 -2.52 -0.89 5.80
N LYS A 56 -2.89 -0.02 4.86
CA LYS A 56 -4.29 0.33 4.59
C LYS A 56 -5.02 -0.81 3.88
N SER A 57 -4.37 -1.43 2.90
CA SER A 57 -4.93 -2.59 2.20
C SER A 57 -3.81 -3.40 1.54
N ALA A 58 -4.08 -4.68 1.31
CA ALA A 58 -3.21 -5.58 0.57
C ALA A 58 -4.10 -6.50 -0.27
N HIS A 59 -4.09 -6.33 -1.58
CA HIS A 59 -5.02 -7.02 -2.47
C HIS A 59 -4.47 -7.13 -3.88
N LEU A 60 -5.15 -7.95 -4.68
CA LEU A 60 -4.88 -8.09 -6.10
C LEU A 60 -5.34 -6.84 -6.84
N SER A 61 -4.38 -6.08 -7.37
CA SER A 61 -4.68 -4.96 -8.25
C SER A 61 -5.17 -5.49 -9.59
N ARG A 62 -6.26 -4.91 -10.07
CA ARG A 62 -6.77 -5.12 -11.44
C ARG A 62 -6.61 -3.80 -12.18
N PRO A 63 -6.22 -3.82 -13.46
CA PRO A 63 -6.06 -4.99 -14.32
C PRO A 63 -4.71 -5.70 -14.22
N GLU A 64 -3.77 -5.24 -13.40
CA GLU A 64 -2.36 -5.66 -13.53
C GLU A 64 -2.04 -7.06 -12.99
N HIS A 65 -2.97 -7.70 -12.29
CA HIS A 65 -2.77 -9.02 -11.66
C HIS A 65 -1.58 -9.06 -10.69
N TYR A 66 -1.21 -7.92 -10.10
CA TYR A 66 -0.15 -7.82 -9.10
C TYR A 66 -0.71 -7.77 -7.69
N PHE A 67 0.05 -8.31 -6.73
CA PHE A 67 -0.23 -8.10 -5.32
C PHE A 67 0.24 -6.73 -4.89
N SER A 68 -0.71 -5.82 -4.69
CA SER A 68 -0.43 -4.45 -4.28
C SER A 68 -0.67 -4.28 -2.79
N ILE A 69 0.37 -3.80 -2.10
CA ILE A 69 0.32 -3.45 -0.68
C ILE A 69 0.32 -1.93 -0.56
N TYR A 70 -0.78 -1.37 -0.09
CA TYR A 70 -0.94 0.06 0.12
C TYR A 70 -0.61 0.43 1.55
N GLN A 71 0.54 1.06 1.73
CA GLN A 71 0.94 1.61 3.02
C GLN A 71 0.14 2.87 3.33
N SER A 72 -0.25 3.02 4.60
CA SER A 72 -0.76 4.28 5.13
C SER A 72 0.40 5.24 5.40
N GLY A 73 0.26 6.48 4.96
CA GLY A 73 1.34 7.47 5.02
C GLY A 73 2.48 7.18 4.03
N CYS A 74 3.20 8.22 3.63
CA CYS A 74 4.28 8.15 2.66
C CYS A 74 5.42 9.08 3.07
N ASN A 75 6.67 8.64 2.88
CA ASN A 75 7.86 9.42 3.21
C ASN A 75 8.48 10.11 1.98
N PHE A 76 7.77 10.19 0.85
CA PHE A 76 8.25 10.89 -0.34
C PHE A 76 7.87 12.37 -0.37
N GLY A 77 8.73 13.18 -1.01
CA GLY A 77 8.54 14.61 -1.25
C GLY A 77 7.79 14.95 -2.54
N CYS A 78 6.67 14.28 -2.83
CA CYS A 78 5.99 14.41 -4.12
C CYS A 78 5.33 15.79 -4.33
N LYS A 79 5.43 16.37 -5.54
CA LYS A 79 4.67 17.57 -5.93
C LYS A 79 3.16 17.33 -6.03
N LYS A 80 2.75 16.11 -6.41
CA LYS A 80 1.37 15.64 -6.45
C LYS A 80 1.31 14.22 -5.88
N CYS A 81 0.31 13.94 -5.05
CA CYS A 81 0.16 12.63 -4.44
C CYS A 81 -0.89 11.80 -5.19
N HIS A 82 -0.46 10.79 -5.93
CA HIS A 82 -1.36 9.89 -6.66
C HIS A 82 -2.19 9.01 -5.72
N SER A 83 -1.61 8.64 -4.58
CA SER A 83 -2.24 7.75 -3.58
C SER A 83 -2.84 8.52 -2.41
N TRP A 84 -3.37 9.73 -2.63
CA TRP A 84 -3.80 10.66 -1.56
C TRP A 84 -4.70 10.00 -0.51
N TYR A 85 -5.62 9.15 -0.98
CA TYR A 85 -6.59 8.42 -0.17
C TYR A 85 -5.94 7.52 0.88
N PHE A 86 -4.80 6.90 0.54
CA PHE A 86 -4.05 6.01 1.42
C PHE A 86 -3.03 6.78 2.27
N THR A 87 -2.51 7.91 1.78
CA THR A 87 -1.36 8.57 2.38
C THR A 87 -1.69 9.69 3.36
N LYS A 88 -2.87 10.32 3.27
CA LYS A 88 -3.22 11.47 4.13
C LYS A 88 -3.76 11.12 5.50
N TYR A 89 -4.14 9.86 5.72
CA TYR A 89 -4.72 9.43 6.98
C TYR A 89 -4.10 8.13 7.47
N ALA A 90 -3.66 8.13 8.74
CA ALA A 90 -3.25 6.93 9.43
C ALA A 90 -4.47 6.01 9.58
N SER A 91 -4.50 4.92 8.81
CA SER A 91 -5.57 3.92 8.90
C SER A 91 -5.11 2.59 8.33
N GLY A 92 -5.71 1.50 8.80
CA GLY A 92 -5.36 0.15 8.40
C GLY A 92 -4.87 -0.68 9.58
N GLU A 93 -4.08 -1.70 9.28
CA GLU A 93 -3.58 -2.67 10.25
C GLU A 93 -2.07 -2.56 10.38
N TRP A 94 -1.56 -2.63 11.60
CA TRP A 94 -0.12 -2.74 11.84
C TRP A 94 0.37 -4.11 11.39
N LYS A 95 1.35 -4.12 10.48
CA LYS A 95 1.97 -5.34 9.95
C LYS A 95 3.48 -5.29 10.15
N SER A 96 4.02 -6.38 10.69
CA SER A 96 5.46 -6.63 10.70
C SER A 96 5.94 -7.14 9.33
N PRO A 97 7.25 -7.16 9.05
CA PRO A 97 7.80 -7.82 7.87
C PRO A 97 7.34 -9.27 7.71
N LYS A 98 7.17 -10.01 8.81
CA LYS A 98 6.67 -11.40 8.79
C LYS A 98 5.22 -11.46 8.32
N ASP A 99 4.36 -10.55 8.80
CA ASP A 99 2.97 -10.48 8.37
C ASP A 99 2.85 -10.15 6.87
N ILE A 100 3.69 -9.23 6.38
CA ILE A 100 3.79 -8.92 4.95
C ILE A 100 4.20 -10.16 4.14
N GLY A 101 5.19 -10.92 4.61
CA GLY A 101 5.61 -12.17 3.99
C GLY A 101 4.49 -13.21 3.95
N ILE A 102 3.70 -13.33 5.02
CA ILE A 102 2.53 -14.22 5.07
C ILE A 102 1.46 -13.78 4.06
N LEU A 103 1.19 -12.49 3.94
CA LEU A 103 0.25 -11.94 2.96
C LEU A 103 0.70 -12.26 1.53
N ALA A 104 1.99 -12.06 1.21
CA ALA A 104 2.55 -12.38 -0.10
C ALA A 104 2.49 -13.89 -0.39
N ARG A 105 2.76 -14.75 0.59
CA ARG A 105 2.66 -16.20 0.43
C ARG A 105 1.23 -16.65 0.15
N LYS A 106 0.26 -16.16 0.93
CA LYS A 106 -1.16 -16.46 0.71
C LYS A 106 -1.62 -16.00 -0.68
N TYR A 107 -1.13 -14.86 -1.14
CA TYR A 107 -1.40 -14.40 -2.50
C TYR A 107 -0.81 -15.34 -3.56
N ALA A 108 0.41 -15.83 -3.35
CA ALA A 108 1.06 -16.74 -4.29
C ALA A 108 0.29 -18.06 -4.47
N GLU A 109 -0.46 -18.50 -3.46
CA GLU A 109 -1.32 -19.70 -3.52
C GLU A 109 -2.57 -19.50 -4.41
N ILE A 110 -2.99 -18.26 -4.66
CA ILE A 110 -4.20 -17.91 -5.43
C ILE A 110 -3.89 -17.16 -6.74
N LEU A 111 -2.62 -17.17 -7.15
CA LEU A 111 -2.16 -16.52 -8.38
C LEU A 111 -2.88 -17.12 -9.61
N THR A 112 -3.54 -16.25 -10.38
CA THR A 112 -4.27 -16.64 -11.59
C THR A 112 -3.42 -16.54 -12.86
N TYR A 113 -2.23 -15.93 -12.78
CA TYR A 113 -1.36 -15.70 -13.92
C TYR A 113 0.10 -15.58 -13.48
N TRP A 114 1.02 -16.12 -14.29
CA TRP A 114 2.47 -16.03 -14.09
C TRP A 114 3.09 -15.32 -15.30
N GLU A 115 3.58 -14.10 -15.10
CA GLU A 115 4.27 -13.33 -16.14
C GLU A 115 5.78 -13.63 -16.09
N PRO A 116 6.44 -13.86 -17.24
CA PRO A 116 7.90 -13.87 -17.32
C PRO A 116 8.51 -12.58 -16.78
N ARG A 117 9.70 -12.68 -16.17
CA ARG A 117 10.35 -11.55 -15.49
C ARG A 117 10.56 -10.35 -16.43
N GLU A 118 10.94 -10.62 -17.66
CA GLU A 118 11.16 -9.64 -18.73
C GLU A 118 9.88 -8.89 -19.13
N ARG A 119 8.71 -9.44 -18.80
CA ARG A 119 7.40 -8.84 -19.09
C ARG A 119 6.69 -8.30 -17.86
N ALA A 120 7.22 -8.45 -16.65
CA ALA A 120 6.66 -7.94 -15.40
C ALA A 120 6.76 -6.40 -15.28
N THR A 121 6.13 -5.68 -16.20
CA THR A 121 6.06 -4.21 -16.27
C THR A 121 4.60 -3.77 -16.34
N SER A 122 4.32 -2.51 -16.01
CA SER A 122 2.96 -1.96 -16.14
C SER A 122 2.49 -1.87 -17.59
N PHE A 123 3.41 -1.85 -18.55
CA PHE A 123 3.07 -1.80 -19.98
C PHE A 123 2.46 -3.11 -20.47
N HIS A 124 3.06 -4.25 -20.14
CA HIS A 124 2.55 -5.56 -20.56
C HIS A 124 1.30 -5.99 -19.78
N ALA A 125 0.99 -5.34 -18.66
CA ALA A 125 -0.26 -5.58 -17.93
C ALA A 125 -1.52 -5.37 -18.79
N HIS A 126 -1.43 -4.56 -19.85
CA HIS A 126 -2.53 -4.37 -20.80
C HIS A 126 -2.81 -5.58 -21.69
N ASP A 127 -1.87 -6.54 -21.78
CA ASP A 127 -2.05 -7.80 -22.50
C ASP A 127 -2.82 -8.84 -21.65
N LEU A 128 -3.11 -8.53 -20.38
CA LEU A 128 -3.76 -9.44 -19.45
C LEU A 128 -5.27 -9.25 -19.41
N CYS A 129 -5.97 -10.27 -18.90
CA CYS A 129 -7.42 -10.20 -18.69
C CYS A 129 -7.81 -9.01 -17.81
N LEU A 130 -8.63 -8.12 -18.34
CA LEU A 130 -9.09 -6.94 -17.62
C LEU A 130 -10.06 -7.25 -16.47
N SER A 131 -10.41 -8.53 -16.28
CA SER A 131 -11.26 -9.02 -15.19
C SER A 131 -12.64 -8.35 -15.15
N TRP A 132 -13.18 -7.98 -16.31
CA TRP A 132 -14.50 -7.36 -16.45
C TRP A 132 -15.67 -8.28 -16.05
N GLY A 133 -15.44 -9.60 -16.02
CA GLY A 133 -16.47 -10.57 -15.63
C GLY A 133 -17.49 -10.90 -16.73
N LEU A 134 -17.34 -10.38 -17.96
CA LEU A 134 -18.21 -10.72 -19.09
C LEU A 134 -18.31 -12.24 -19.33
N CYS A 135 -17.20 -12.96 -19.19
CA CYS A 135 -17.19 -14.42 -19.34
C CYS A 135 -18.04 -15.14 -18.27
N VAL A 136 -18.27 -14.50 -17.12
CA VAL A 136 -19.11 -15.04 -16.05
C VAL A 136 -20.57 -14.65 -16.26
N VAL A 137 -20.83 -13.37 -16.54
CA VAL A 137 -22.16 -12.77 -16.63
C VAL A 137 -22.84 -13.09 -17.97
N GLU A 138 -22.19 -12.76 -19.07
CA GLU A 138 -22.73 -12.84 -20.45
C GLU A 138 -22.28 -14.11 -21.19
N LYS A 139 -21.38 -14.90 -20.59
CA LYS A 139 -20.70 -16.05 -21.23
C LYS A 139 -19.85 -15.66 -22.45
N GLU A 140 -19.55 -14.38 -22.62
CA GLU A 140 -18.68 -13.86 -23.67
C GLU A 140 -17.22 -13.79 -23.20
N ARG A 141 -16.31 -14.42 -23.95
CA ARG A 141 -14.88 -14.42 -23.64
C ARG A 141 -14.14 -13.42 -24.52
N SER A 142 -13.28 -12.62 -23.89
CA SER A 142 -12.29 -11.79 -24.59
C SER A 142 -11.09 -12.66 -25.00
N SER A 143 -10.37 -12.23 -26.05
CA SER A 143 -9.07 -12.78 -26.43
C SER A 143 -8.02 -12.71 -25.31
N TYR A 144 -8.22 -11.86 -24.30
CA TYR A 144 -7.31 -11.71 -23.15
C TYR A 144 -7.65 -12.60 -21.95
N CYS A 145 -8.75 -13.37 -21.97
CA CYS A 145 -9.15 -14.21 -20.83
C CYS A 145 -8.17 -15.39 -20.62
N PRO A 146 -7.65 -15.65 -19.40
CA PRO A 146 -6.79 -16.80 -19.14
C PRO A 146 -7.55 -18.13 -19.24
N GLY A 147 -6.87 -19.14 -19.77
CA GLY A 147 -7.43 -20.48 -20.02
C GLY A 147 -8.33 -20.52 -21.26
N CYS A 148 -8.02 -21.41 -22.20
CA CYS A 148 -8.91 -21.74 -23.31
C CYS A 148 -10.22 -22.34 -22.76
#